data_AF-A0A2G9T9A3-F1
#
_entry.id   AF-A0A2G9T9A3-F1
#
_cell.length_a   1.000
_cell.length_b   1.000
_cell.length_c   1.000
_cell.angle_alpha   90.00
_cell.angle_beta   90.00
_cell.angle_gamma   90.00
#
_symmetry.space_group_name_H-M   'P 1'
#
loop_
_entity.id
_entity.type
_entity.pdbx_description
1 polymer ?
#
loop_
_entity_poly.entity_id
_entity_poly.type
_entity_poly.pdbx_seq_one_letter_code
_entity_poly.pdbx_strand_id
1 'polypeptide(L)'
;MYMYSGRSPNIQQMGLELLAAADRFQLPGLKDMADHVLRSGLIVDTACKFLVYADMYNSAELKNEAVKFIAQNINSVIQTDTWAELTRDHGCLVTEIVAHMSSERKPCIGSVSSAANSLHGVSLSSS
;
A
#
# COMPACT_ATOMS: atom_id res chain seq x y z
N MET A 1 -21.33 -25.83 -18.62
CA MET A 1 -21.26 -26.62 -17.36
C MET A 1 -19.98 -26.18 -16.65
N TYR A 2 -20.05 -25.21 -15.71
CA TYR A 2 -18.90 -24.74 -14.93
C TYR A 2 -19.00 -25.31 -13.53
N MET A 3 -18.40 -26.48 -13.33
CA MET A 3 -18.34 -27.14 -12.03
C MET A 3 -17.07 -26.72 -11.28
N TYR A 4 -17.28 -26.25 -10.05
CA TYR A 4 -16.38 -26.45 -8.90
C TYR A 4 -14.88 -26.14 -9.10
N SER A 5 -14.51 -24.88 -8.89
CA SER A 5 -13.23 -24.61 -8.23
C SER A 5 -13.51 -23.75 -7.01
N GLY A 6 -13.54 -24.39 -5.84
CA GLY A 6 -13.84 -23.80 -4.53
C GLY A 6 -12.82 -22.77 -4.01
N ARG A 7 -12.00 -22.20 -4.91
CA ARG A 7 -11.24 -20.98 -4.73
C ARG A 7 -10.93 -20.48 -6.14
N SER A 8 -11.64 -19.44 -6.56
CA SER A 8 -11.61 -18.98 -7.95
C SER A 8 -10.47 -17.96 -8.16
N PRO A 9 -9.34 -18.34 -8.80
CA PRO A 9 -8.36 -17.36 -9.30
C PRO A 9 -8.99 -16.36 -10.29
N ASN A 10 -10.14 -16.70 -10.87
CA ASN A 10 -10.94 -15.82 -11.71
C ASN A 10 -11.34 -14.51 -11.01
N ILE A 11 -11.60 -14.49 -9.70
CA ILE A 11 -12.01 -13.25 -9.01
C ILE A 11 -10.84 -12.28 -8.92
N GLN A 12 -9.64 -12.80 -8.68
CA GLN A 12 -8.42 -12.01 -8.65
C GLN A 12 -8.06 -11.45 -10.02
N GLN A 13 -8.13 -12.31 -11.05
CA GLN A 13 -7.92 -11.89 -12.43
C GLN A 13 -8.97 -10.87 -12.89
N MET A 14 -10.23 -11.08 -12.52
CA MET A 14 -11.33 -10.13 -12.77
C MET A 14 -11.05 -8.80 -12.08
N GLY A 15 -10.58 -8.80 -10.83
CA GLY A 15 -10.21 -7.57 -10.12
C GLY A 15 -9.09 -6.81 -10.83
N LEU A 16 -8.08 -7.51 -11.35
CA LEU A 16 -6.98 -6.91 -12.11
C LEU A 16 -7.46 -6.33 -13.46
N GLU A 17 -8.31 -7.06 -14.19
CA GLU A 17 -8.92 -6.56 -15.43
C GLU A 17 -9.82 -5.37 -15.16
N LEU A 18 -10.58 -5.38 -14.05
CA LEU A 18 -11.44 -4.28 -13.65
C LEU A 18 -10.62 -3.05 -13.26
N LEU A 19 -9.49 -3.24 -12.58
CA LEU A 19 -8.56 -2.16 -12.25
C LEU A 19 -7.93 -1.55 -13.51
N ALA A 20 -7.47 -2.40 -14.43
CA ALA A 20 -6.91 -1.96 -15.71
C ALA A 20 -7.94 -1.20 -16.56
N ALA A 21 -9.20 -1.65 -16.56
CA ALA A 21 -10.30 -0.95 -17.20
C ALA A 21 -10.64 0.36 -16.48
N ALA A 22 -10.68 0.37 -15.14
CA ALA A 22 -10.97 1.57 -14.36
C ALA A 22 -9.92 2.66 -14.60
N ASP A 23 -8.63 2.29 -14.69
CA ASP A 23 -7.55 3.21 -15.02
C ASP A 23 -7.66 3.72 -16.46
N ARG A 24 -7.84 2.80 -17.42
CA ARG A 24 -7.98 3.13 -18.85
C ARG A 24 -9.17 4.04 -19.16
N PHE A 25 -10.30 3.83 -18.47
CA PHE A 25 -11.54 4.56 -18.71
C PHE A 25 -11.78 5.67 -17.67
N GLN A 26 -10.88 5.87 -16.71
CA GLN A 26 -10.99 6.82 -15.59
C GLN A 26 -12.37 6.79 -14.92
N LEU A 27 -12.89 5.59 -14.65
CA LEU A 27 -14.21 5.38 -14.05
C LEU A 27 -14.07 5.20 -12.53
N PRO A 28 -14.27 6.25 -11.71
CA PRO A 28 -14.08 6.17 -10.26
C PRO A 28 -15.01 5.14 -9.60
N GLY A 29 -16.23 4.95 -10.12
CA GLY A 29 -17.16 3.94 -9.60
C GLY A 29 -16.74 2.49 -9.88
N LEU A 30 -15.94 2.26 -10.94
CA LEU A 30 -15.42 0.94 -11.27
C LEU A 30 -14.20 0.59 -10.40
N LYS A 31 -13.44 1.62 -10.01
CA LYS A 31 -12.30 1.49 -9.10
C LYS A 31 -12.73 1.01 -7.71
N ASP A 32 -13.82 1.55 -7.18
CA ASP A 32 -14.36 1.14 -5.87
C ASP A 32 -14.74 -0.36 -5.83
N MET A 33 -15.38 -0.83 -6.91
CA MET A 33 -15.72 -2.25 -7.08
C MET A 33 -14.46 -3.13 -7.21
N ALA A 34 -13.44 -2.64 -7.93
CA ALA A 34 -12.16 -3.35 -8.06
C ALA A 34 -11.49 -3.46 -6.68
N ASP A 35 -11.44 -2.38 -5.91
CA ASP A 35 -10.88 -2.38 -4.55
C ASP A 35 -11.58 -3.38 -3.62
N HIS A 36 -12.92 -3.44 -3.65
CA HIS A 36 -13.67 -4.42 -2.88
C HIS A 36 -13.35 -5.87 -3.25
N VAL A 37 -13.27 -6.16 -4.55
CA VAL A 37 -12.97 -7.50 -5.07
C VAL A 37 -11.53 -7.92 -4.77
N LEU A 38 -10.59 -7.00 -4.97
CA LEU A 38 -9.17 -7.25 -4.75
C LEU A 38 -8.87 -7.41 -3.25
N ARG A 39 -9.52 -6.62 -2.37
CA ARG A 39 -9.44 -6.75 -0.91
C ARG A 39 -9.93 -8.10 -0.42
N SER A 40 -11.05 -8.59 -0.94
CA SER A 40 -11.56 -9.92 -0.60
C SER A 40 -10.74 -11.06 -1.23
N GLY A 41 -9.97 -10.74 -2.27
CA GLY A 41 -9.16 -11.69 -3.01
C GLY A 41 -7.78 -11.92 -2.41
N LEU A 42 -7.12 -10.91 -1.84
CA LEU A 42 -5.71 -10.92 -1.41
C LEU A 42 -5.31 -12.20 -0.64
N ILE A 43 -4.37 -12.96 -1.20
CA ILE A 43 -3.73 -14.12 -0.55
C ILE A 43 -2.21 -13.99 -0.63
N VAL A 44 -1.49 -14.66 0.27
CA VAL A 44 -0.02 -14.59 0.42
C VAL A 44 0.70 -14.83 -0.92
N ASP A 45 0.24 -15.80 -1.71
CA ASP A 45 0.86 -16.17 -2.98
C ASP A 45 0.78 -15.05 -4.04
N THR A 46 -0.36 -14.37 -4.12
CA THR A 46 -0.62 -13.36 -5.16
C THR A 46 -0.47 -11.92 -4.69
N ALA A 47 -0.34 -11.67 -3.39
CA ALA A 47 -0.18 -10.34 -2.82
C ALA A 47 1.02 -9.58 -3.41
N CYS A 48 2.15 -10.26 -3.62
CA CYS A 48 3.32 -9.67 -4.27
C CYS A 48 3.03 -9.22 -5.71
N LYS A 49 2.36 -10.07 -6.50
CA LYS A 49 1.96 -9.74 -7.88
C LYS A 49 1.00 -8.55 -7.90
N PHE A 50 0.02 -8.55 -6.99
CA PHE A 50 -0.94 -7.46 -6.85
C PHE A 50 -0.27 -6.13 -6.51
N LEU A 51 0.75 -6.14 -5.65
CA LEU A 51 1.50 -4.94 -5.32
C LEU A 51 2.19 -4.34 -6.56
N VAL A 52 2.80 -5.19 -7.39
CA VAL A 52 3.41 -4.77 -8.66
C VAL A 52 2.35 -4.19 -9.61
N TYR A 53 1.20 -4.86 -9.75
CA TYR A 53 0.11 -4.33 -10.57
C TYR A 53 -0.43 -3.00 -10.04
N ALA A 54 -0.59 -2.85 -8.73
CA ALA A 54 -1.05 -1.62 -8.12
C ALA A 54 -0.09 -0.46 -8.40
N ASP A 55 1.23 -0.73 -8.38
CA ASP A 55 2.25 0.24 -8.76
C ASP A 55 2.18 0.59 -10.26
N MET A 56 2.01 -0.41 -11.13
CA MET A 56 1.88 -0.21 -12.58
C MET A 56 0.67 0.65 -12.96
N TYR A 57 -0.48 0.42 -12.32
CA TYR A 57 -1.72 1.17 -12.57
C TYR A 57 -1.86 2.39 -11.65
N ASN A 58 -0.80 2.78 -10.93
CA ASN A 58 -0.77 3.91 -10.00
C ASN A 58 -1.97 3.95 -9.02
N SER A 59 -2.42 2.77 -8.57
CA SER A 59 -3.57 2.63 -7.66
C SER A 59 -3.10 2.67 -6.20
N ALA A 60 -3.12 3.86 -5.62
CA ALA A 60 -2.66 4.08 -4.25
C ALA A 60 -3.44 3.30 -3.18
N GLU A 61 -4.75 3.12 -3.34
CA GLU A 61 -5.60 2.40 -2.37
C GLU A 61 -5.26 0.91 -2.32
N LEU A 62 -5.28 0.26 -3.49
CA LEU A 62 -4.89 -1.15 -3.61
C LEU A 62 -3.44 -1.38 -3.16
N LYS A 63 -2.53 -0.47 -3.52
CA LYS A 63 -1.12 -0.55 -3.12
C LYS A 63 -1.00 -0.54 -1.61
N ASN A 64 -1.68 0.39 -0.93
CA ASN A 64 -1.66 0.49 0.53
C ASN A 64 -2.23 -0.77 1.20
N GLU A 65 -3.33 -1.32 0.70
CA GLU A 65 -3.89 -2.56 1.25
C GLU A 65 -3.01 -3.79 0.98
N ALA A 66 -2.40 -3.89 -0.20
CA ALA A 66 -1.45 -4.95 -0.50
C ALA A 66 -0.23 -4.88 0.42
N VAL A 67 0.33 -3.68 0.63
CA VAL A 67 1.44 -3.46 1.59
C VAL A 67 1.04 -3.87 3.00
N LYS A 68 -0.14 -3.45 3.48
CA LYS A 68 -0.64 -3.83 4.81
C LYS A 68 -0.83 -5.33 4.96
N PHE A 69 -1.41 -5.98 3.96
CA PHE A 69 -1.63 -7.42 3.98
C PHE A 69 -0.31 -8.19 4.00
N ILE A 70 0.68 -7.75 3.20
CA ILE A 70 2.03 -8.32 3.17
C ILE A 70 2.72 -8.09 4.52
N ALA A 71 2.66 -6.89 5.08
CA ALA A 71 3.25 -6.57 6.38
C ALA A 71 2.69 -7.46 7.51
N GLN A 72 1.38 -7.71 7.52
CA GLN A 72 0.72 -8.60 8.49
C GLN A 72 1.10 -10.07 8.33
N ASN A 73 1.30 -10.52 7.08
CA ASN A 73 1.62 -11.91 6.74
C ASN A 73 3.10 -12.10 6.35
N ILE A 74 3.97 -11.17 6.73
CA ILE A 74 5.35 -11.08 6.22
C ILE A 74 6.12 -12.38 6.47
N ASN A 75 5.91 -13.04 7.60
CA ASN A 75 6.57 -14.29 7.97
C ASN A 75 6.30 -15.43 6.96
N SER A 76 5.10 -15.45 6.37
CA SER A 76 4.71 -16.43 5.35
C SER A 76 5.11 -15.96 3.96
N VAL A 77 5.01 -14.65 3.69
CA VAL A 77 5.34 -14.05 2.39
C VAL A 77 6.84 -14.16 2.10
N ILE A 78 7.74 -13.90 3.07
CA ILE A 78 9.19 -13.96 2.84
C ILE A 78 9.70 -15.35 2.47
N GLN A 79 8.90 -16.39 2.70
CA GLN A 79 9.22 -17.78 2.38
C GLN A 79 8.72 -18.21 0.99
N THR A 80 7.91 -17.38 0.31
CA THR A 80 7.40 -17.71 -1.02
C THR A 80 8.35 -17.26 -2.12
N ASP A 81 8.38 -18.00 -3.23
CA ASP A 81 9.14 -17.63 -4.43
C ASP A 81 8.70 -16.25 -4.96
N THR A 82 7.41 -15.91 -4.82
CA THR A 82 6.85 -14.63 -5.27
C THR A 82 7.46 -13.41 -4.56
N TRP A 83 7.93 -13.57 -3.33
CA TRP A 83 8.67 -12.53 -2.61
C TRP A 83 10.12 -12.41 -3.11
N ALA A 84 10.77 -13.53 -3.41
CA ALA A 84 12.12 -13.54 -3.97
C ALA A 84 12.14 -12.88 -5.36
N GLU A 85 11.15 -13.19 -6.20
CA GLU A 85 10.93 -12.54 -7.49
C GLU A 85 10.71 -11.04 -7.32
N LEU A 86 9.81 -10.64 -6.42
CA LEU A 86 9.52 -9.22 -6.17
C LEU A 86 10.75 -8.45 -5.68
N THR A 87 11.58 -9.06 -4.82
CA THR A 87 12.82 -8.44 -4.34
C THR A 87 13.84 -8.26 -5.47
N ARG A 88 13.87 -9.18 -6.42
CA ARG A 88 14.80 -9.16 -7.56
C ARG A 88 14.38 -8.17 -8.64
N ASP A 89 13.10 -8.16 -9.01
CA ASP A 89 12.56 -7.33 -10.09
C ASP A 89 12.17 -5.92 -9.60
N HIS A 90 11.73 -5.78 -8.35
CA HIS A 90 11.17 -4.54 -7.80
C HIS A 90 11.64 -4.24 -6.36
N GLY A 91 12.96 -4.14 -6.14
CA GLY A 91 13.53 -3.84 -4.81
C GLY A 91 13.06 -2.52 -4.17
N CYS A 92 12.61 -1.55 -4.97
CA CYS A 92 11.99 -0.32 -4.46
C CYS A 92 10.67 -0.59 -3.71
N LEU A 93 9.85 -1.53 -4.19
CA LEU A 93 8.58 -1.90 -3.54
C LEU A 93 8.83 -2.58 -2.19
N VAL A 94 9.86 -3.43 -2.08
CA VAL A 94 10.25 -4.05 -0.80
C VAL A 94 10.63 -2.97 0.22
N THR A 95 11.41 -1.98 -0.21
CA THR A 95 11.83 -0.87 0.64
C THR A 95 10.60 -0.09 1.15
N GLU A 96 9.59 0.09 0.29
CA GLU A 96 8.37 0.76 0.68
C GLU A 96 7.53 -0.05 1.67
N ILE A 97 7.43 -1.38 1.49
CA ILE A 97 6.79 -2.28 2.46
C ILE A 97 7.50 -2.19 3.81
N VAL A 98 8.84 -2.27 3.83
CA VAL A 98 9.61 -2.22 5.08
C VAL A 98 9.52 -0.84 5.75
N ALA A 99 9.48 0.24 4.97
CA ALA A 99 9.24 1.58 5.47
C ALA A 99 7.84 1.70 6.08
N HIS A 100 6.82 1.10 5.46
CA HIS A 100 5.46 1.08 5.97
C HIS A 100 5.38 0.29 7.30
N MET A 101 6.03 -0.88 7.38
CA MET A 101 6.15 -1.66 8.62
C MET A 101 6.84 -0.87 9.75
N SER A 102 7.85 -0.07 9.37
CA SER A 102 8.56 0.79 10.31
C SER A 102 7.71 1.98 10.75
N SER A 103 6.86 2.51 9.87
CA SER A 103 5.97 3.65 10.14
C SER A 103 4.69 3.28 10.89
N GLU A 104 4.21 2.04 10.78
CA GLU A 104 3.09 1.49 11.57
C GLU A 104 3.46 1.26 13.04
N ARG A 105 4.76 1.31 13.39
CA ARG A 105 5.14 1.69 14.75
C ARG A 105 4.79 3.15 14.92
N LYS A 106 3.54 3.41 15.33
CA LYS A 106 3.09 4.71 15.82
C LYS A 106 4.22 5.33 16.65
N PRO A 107 4.98 6.31 16.14
CA PRO A 107 5.78 7.09 17.04
C PRO A 107 4.72 7.94 17.74
N CYS A 108 4.50 7.65 19.02
CA CYS A 108 3.88 8.61 19.91
C CYS A 108 4.84 9.82 19.95
N ILE A 109 4.83 10.65 18.91
CA ILE A 109 5.56 11.91 18.87
C ILE A 109 4.76 12.80 19.80
N GLY A 110 5.19 12.80 21.06
CA GLY A 110 4.76 13.76 22.05
C GLY A 110 4.85 15.15 21.45
N SER A 111 3.77 15.91 21.63
CA SER A 111 3.76 17.34 21.40
C SER A 111 4.86 17.98 22.24
N VAL A 112 5.99 18.31 21.62
CA VAL A 112 6.86 19.38 22.14
C VAL A 112 6.61 20.59 21.26
N SER A 113 5.70 21.42 21.73
CA SER A 113 5.42 22.74 21.19
C SER A 113 6.74 23.50 21.05
N SER A 114 7.08 23.86 19.83
CA SER A 114 8.25 24.66 19.46
C SER A 114 8.24 25.99 20.21
N ALA A 115 9.06 26.11 21.25
CA ALA A 115 9.53 27.40 21.73
C ALA A 115 10.55 27.92 20.71
N ALA A 116 10.10 28.73 19.75
CA ALA A 116 10.96 29.52 18.89
C ALA A 116 10.84 30.99 19.29
N ASN A 117 11.91 31.45 19.95
CA ASN A 117 12.18 32.82 20.34
C ASN A 117 11.99 33.81 19.18
N SER A 118 11.40 34.97 19.48
CA SER A 118 11.64 36.20 18.71
C SER A 118 12.36 37.20 19.60
N LEU A 119 13.64 37.41 19.31
CA LEU A 119 14.52 38.42 19.88
C LEU A 119 14.42 39.72 19.06
N HIS A 120 14.03 40.82 19.70
CA HIS A 120 14.52 42.19 19.46
C HIS A 120 13.85 43.08 20.53
N GLY A 121 14.50 43.79 21.45
CA GLY A 121 15.76 44.52 21.32
C GLY A 121 15.45 45.98 20.95
N VAL A 122 15.14 46.83 21.92
CA VAL A 122 15.61 48.24 21.96
C VAL A 122 15.35 48.86 23.34
N SER A 123 16.39 49.51 23.83
CA SER A 123 16.53 50.16 25.13
C SER A 123 15.82 51.51 25.26
N LEU A 124 15.60 51.89 26.53
CA LEU A 124 15.76 53.22 27.14
C LEU A 124 15.09 54.46 26.52
N SER A 125 14.21 55.08 27.31
CA SER A 125 14.34 56.51 27.62
C SER A 125 13.62 56.88 28.92
N SER A 126 14.41 57.32 29.89
CA SER A 126 13.99 58.11 31.05
C SER A 126 13.42 59.46 30.62
N SER A 127 12.41 59.97 31.33
CA SER A 127 12.20 61.39 31.67
C SER A 127 11.18 61.46 32.80
#